data_AF-A0A4R8W9T8-F1
#
_entry.id   AF-A0A4R8W9T8-F1
#
_cell.length_a   1.000
_cell.length_b   1.000
_cell.length_c   1.000
_cell.angle_alpha   90.00
_cell.angle_beta   90.00
_cell.angle_gamma   90.00
#
_symmetry.space_group_name_H-M   'P 1'
#
loop_
_entity.id
_entity.type
_entity.pdbx_description
1 polymer ?
#
loop_
_entity_poly.entity_id
_entity_poly.type
_entity_poly.pdbx_seq_one_letter_code
_entity_poly.pdbx_strand_id
1 'polypeptide(L)'
;MSDIVIQMHLLEQLERDLLDIATEYSNADTFTGEMADVVGHDGLGERVREFSRSWNDRRKNMTEQVTALHEQVKAIRDAFTQVDEELGKALVEAAEDNKDSGIGPGAGSPGHRVV
;
A
#
# COMPACT_ATOMS: atom_id res chain seq x y z
N MET A 1 1.94 24.55 -10.52
CA MET A 1 2.31 23.37 -9.73
C MET A 1 1.01 22.65 -9.44
N SER A 2 0.83 21.45 -9.98
CA SER A 2 -0.38 20.67 -9.74
C SER A 2 -0.39 20.29 -8.26
N ASP A 3 -1.38 20.79 -7.53
CA ASP A 3 -1.66 20.40 -6.15
C ASP A 3 -2.17 18.95 -6.19
N ILE A 4 -1.25 18.00 -5.99
CA ILE A 4 -1.58 16.59 -5.95
C ILE A 4 -2.17 16.32 -4.57
N VAL A 5 -3.51 16.32 -4.51
CA VAL A 5 -4.26 15.89 -3.33
C VAL A 5 -4.29 14.36 -3.33
N ILE A 6 -3.34 13.74 -2.62
CA ILE A 6 -3.38 12.28 -2.41
C ILE A 6 -4.37 11.97 -1.29
N GLN A 7 -5.45 11.31 -1.67
CA GLN A 7 -6.40 10.75 -0.72
C GLN A 7 -5.86 9.43 -0.20
N MET A 8 -5.11 9.45 0.91
CA MET A 8 -4.48 8.26 1.49
C MET A 8 -5.48 7.11 1.70
N HIS A 9 -6.72 7.43 2.10
CA HIS A 9 -7.77 6.44 2.26
C HIS A 9 -8.14 5.71 0.95
N LEU A 10 -8.12 6.39 -0.21
CA LEU A 10 -8.36 5.75 -1.51
C LEU A 10 -7.19 4.84 -1.90
N LEU A 11 -5.97 5.25 -1.58
CA LEU A 11 -4.78 4.46 -1.88
C LEU A 11 -4.74 3.17 -1.05
N GLU A 12 -5.11 3.26 0.23
CA GLU A 12 -5.28 2.08 1.09
C GLU A 12 -6.46 1.19 0.66
N GLN A 13 -7.56 1.77 0.18
CA GLN A 13 -8.68 1.01 -0.39
C GLN A 13 -8.22 0.23 -1.61
N LEU A 14 -7.53 0.91 -2.54
CA LEU A 14 -7.00 0.28 -3.75
C LEU A 14 -6.02 -0.86 -3.43
N GLU A 15 -5.13 -0.68 -2.45
CA GLU A 15 -4.24 -1.75 -1.99
C GLU A 15 -5.02 -2.97 -1.50
N ARG A 16 -6.01 -2.77 -0.62
CA ARG A 16 -6.86 -3.85 -0.11
C ARG A 16 -7.62 -4.55 -1.22
N ASP A 17 -8.25 -3.80 -2.12
CA ASP A 17 -9.02 -4.35 -3.23
C ASP A 17 -8.13 -5.20 -4.15
N LEU A 18 -6.90 -4.75 -4.44
CA LEU A 18 -5.95 -5.52 -5.24
C LEU A 18 -5.48 -6.80 -4.53
N LEU A 19 -5.27 -6.75 -3.21
CA LEU A 19 -4.93 -7.92 -2.42
C LEU A 19 -6.08 -8.94 -2.40
N ASP A 20 -7.31 -8.47 -2.26
CA ASP A 20 -8.51 -9.32 -2.28
C ASP A 20 -8.66 -10.00 -3.64
N ILE A 21 -8.48 -9.26 -4.75
CA ILE A 21 -8.51 -9.82 -6.11
C ILE A 21 -7.40 -10.86 -6.30
N ALA A 22 -6.17 -10.58 -5.88
CA ALA A 22 -5.06 -11.53 -5.99
C ALA A 22 -5.33 -12.80 -5.18
N THR A 23 -5.91 -12.66 -3.98
CA THR A 23 -6.29 -13.76 -3.10
C THR A 23 -7.40 -14.60 -3.72
N GLU A 24 -8.43 -13.97 -4.28
CA GLU A 24 -9.52 -14.67 -4.96
C GLU A 24 -9.01 -15.47 -6.16
N TYR A 25 -8.12 -14.89 -6.98
CA TYR A 25 -7.49 -15.65 -8.05
C TYR A 25 -6.58 -16.77 -7.54
N SER A 26 -5.89 -16.61 -6.41
CA SER A 26 -5.08 -17.69 -5.85
C SER A 26 -5.93 -18.83 -5.27
N ASN A 27 -7.09 -18.50 -4.71
CA ASN A 27 -8.00 -19.44 -4.06
C ASN A 27 -8.98 -20.10 -5.03
N ALA A 28 -9.23 -19.49 -6.19
CA ALA A 28 -10.00 -20.10 -7.26
C ALA A 28 -9.32 -21.42 -7.65
N ASP A 29 -10.00 -22.51 -7.28
CA ASP A 29 -9.46 -23.86 -7.29
C ASP A 29 -8.79 -24.20 -8.63
N THR A 30 -7.73 -25.01 -8.57
CA THR A 30 -7.11 -25.51 -9.80
C THR A 30 -8.16 -26.37 -10.48
N PHE A 31 -8.71 -25.90 -11.59
CA PHE A 31 -9.69 -26.69 -12.34
C PHE A 31 -9.00 -27.96 -12.84
N THR A 32 -9.18 -29.05 -12.11
CA THR A 32 -8.43 -30.29 -12.33
C THR A 32 -8.97 -30.97 -13.59
N GLY A 33 -8.07 -31.60 -14.35
CA GLY A 33 -8.44 -32.39 -15.52
C GLY A 33 -9.34 -33.58 -15.19
N GLU A 34 -9.64 -33.85 -13.91
CA GLU A 34 -10.52 -34.94 -13.46
C GLU A 34 -11.94 -34.79 -14.00
N MET A 35 -12.42 -33.56 -14.21
CA MET A 35 -13.70 -33.31 -14.87
C MET A 35 -13.71 -33.83 -16.32
N ALA A 36 -12.54 -33.89 -16.98
CA ALA A 36 -12.43 -34.39 -18.34
C ALA A 36 -12.64 -35.92 -18.45
N ASP A 37 -12.32 -36.66 -17.40
CA ASP A 37 -12.48 -38.12 -17.37
C ASP A 37 -13.92 -38.52 -17.02
N VAL A 38 -14.69 -37.60 -16.41
CA VAL A 38 -16.12 -37.78 -16.09
C VAL A 38 -17.03 -37.60 -17.32
N VAL A 39 -16.61 -36.84 -18.33
CA VAL A 39 -17.50 -36.47 -19.44
C VAL A 39 -17.80 -37.61 -20.42
N GLY A 40 -17.11 -38.75 -20.30
CA GLY A 40 -17.42 -40.00 -21.02
C GLY A 40 -17.24 -39.96 -22.54
N HIS A 41 -16.73 -38.85 -23.09
CA HIS A 41 -16.51 -38.65 -24.52
C HIS A 41 -15.12 -38.03 -24.76
N ASP A 42 -14.26 -38.74 -25.50
CA ASP A 42 -12.84 -38.39 -25.65
C ASP A 42 -12.61 -36.98 -26.16
N GLY A 43 -13.34 -36.57 -27.21
CA GLY A 43 -13.20 -35.22 -27.78
C GLY A 43 -13.69 -34.10 -26.85
N LEU A 44 -14.62 -34.40 -25.94
CA LEU A 44 -15.11 -33.41 -24.96
C LEU A 44 -14.14 -33.34 -23.78
N GLY A 45 -13.62 -34.49 -23.34
CA GLY A 45 -12.55 -34.55 -22.34
C GLY A 45 -11.29 -33.79 -22.78
N GLU A 46 -10.90 -33.89 -24.05
CA GLU A 46 -9.77 -33.10 -24.59
C GLU A 46 -10.02 -31.59 -24.48
N ARG A 47 -11.21 -31.12 -24.85
CA ARG A 47 -11.58 -29.69 -24.73
C ARG A 47 -11.65 -29.22 -23.29
N VAL A 48 -12.15 -30.04 -22.38
CA VAL A 48 -12.15 -29.73 -20.94
C VAL A 48 -10.71 -29.61 -20.42
N ARG A 49 -9.81 -30.52 -20.80
CA ARG A 49 -8.38 -30.45 -20.43
C ARG A 49 -7.70 -29.19 -20.98
N GLU A 50 -7.97 -28.84 -22.23
CA GLU A 50 -7.42 -27.63 -22.85
C GLU A 50 -7.92 -26.35 -22.15
N PHE A 51 -9.21 -26.32 -21.82
CA PHE A 51 -9.80 -25.24 -21.04
C PHE A 51 -9.17 -25.15 -19.65
N SER A 52 -9.01 -26.27 -18.93
CA SER A 52 -8.35 -26.31 -17.62
C SER A 52 -6.94 -25.72 -17.65
N ARG A 53 -6.11 -26.16 -18.60
CA ARG A 53 -4.74 -25.66 -18.75
C ARG A 53 -4.74 -24.16 -19.03
N SER A 54 -5.53 -23.75 -20.02
CA SER A 54 -5.65 -22.35 -20.41
C SER A 54 -6.15 -21.45 -19.27
N TRP A 55 -7.11 -21.94 -18.48
CA TRP A 55 -7.62 -21.24 -17.30
C TRP A 55 -6.55 -21.11 -16.22
N ASN A 56 -5.83 -22.20 -15.92
CA ASN A 56 -4.72 -22.20 -14.96
C ASN A 56 -3.64 -21.17 -15.35
N ASP A 57 -3.23 -21.16 -16.61
CA ASP A 57 -2.20 -20.23 -17.11
C ASP A 57 -2.66 -18.77 -17.04
N ARG A 58 -3.90 -18.49 -17.47
CA ARG A 58 -4.46 -17.13 -17.44
C ARG A 58 -4.64 -16.62 -16.02
N ARG A 59 -5.13 -17.47 -15.12
CA ARG A 59 -5.26 -17.14 -13.70
C ARG A 59 -3.91 -16.82 -13.08
N LYS A 60 -2.90 -17.68 -13.28
CA LYS A 60 -1.55 -17.45 -12.79
C LYS A 60 -1.01 -16.10 -13.26
N ASN A 61 -1.12 -15.83 -14.56
CA ASN A 61 -0.64 -14.57 -15.13
C ASN A 61 -1.38 -13.35 -14.57
N MET A 62 -2.69 -13.44 -14.34
CA MET A 62 -3.47 -12.36 -13.74
C MET A 62 -3.13 -12.15 -12.26
N THR A 63 -2.94 -13.22 -11.48
CA THR A 63 -2.46 -13.15 -10.10
C THR A 63 -1.09 -12.47 -10.01
N GLU A 64 -0.16 -12.80 -10.90
CA GLU A 64 1.16 -12.17 -10.96
C GLU A 64 1.05 -10.66 -11.24
N GLN A 65 0.24 -10.27 -12.22
CA GLN A 65 0.03 -8.85 -12.56
C GLN A 65 -0.64 -8.05 -11.44
N VAL A 66 -1.69 -8.60 -10.82
CA VAL A 66 -2.40 -7.92 -9.72
C VAL A 66 -1.49 -7.79 -8.49
N THR A 67 -0.71 -8.83 -8.18
CA THR A 67 0.29 -8.78 -7.09
C THR A 67 1.33 -7.68 -7.34
N ALA A 68 1.86 -7.60 -8.57
CA ALA A 68 2.84 -6.58 -8.92
C ALA A 68 2.25 -5.16 -8.85
N LEU A 69 0.98 -4.98 -9.20
CA LEU A 69 0.29 -3.69 -9.07
C LEU A 69 0.07 -3.32 -7.60
N HIS A 70 -0.35 -4.28 -6.78
CA HIS A 70 -0.49 -4.12 -5.33
C HIS A 70 0.83 -3.66 -4.69
N GLU A 71 1.96 -4.27 -5.04
CA GLU A 71 3.28 -3.89 -4.53
C GLU A 71 3.65 -2.45 -4.90
N GLN A 72 3.34 -2.01 -6.13
CA GLN A 72 3.56 -0.63 -6.56
C GLN A 72 2.71 0.36 -5.76
N VAL A 73 1.42 0.06 -5.58
CA VAL A 73 0.49 0.90 -4.80
C VAL A 73 0.96 0.99 -3.35
N LYS A 74 1.36 -0.13 -2.75
CA LYS A 74 1.93 -0.17 -1.41
C LYS A 74 3.19 0.67 -1.28
N ALA A 75 4.11 0.56 -2.24
CA ALA A 75 5.35 1.35 -2.25
C ALA A 75 5.07 2.86 -2.32
N ILE A 76 4.07 3.27 -3.11
CA ILE A 76 3.62 4.67 -3.17
C ILE A 76 3.09 5.09 -1.79
N ARG A 77 2.17 4.30 -1.21
CA ARG A 77 1.59 4.60 0.12
C ARG A 77 2.68 4.76 1.16
N ASP A 78 3.61 3.82 1.24
CA ASP A 78 4.69 3.81 2.23
C ASP A 78 5.59 5.05 2.08
N ALA A 79 5.90 5.47 0.85
CA ALA A 79 6.67 6.69 0.60
C ALA A 79 5.94 7.95 1.08
N PHE A 80 4.63 8.06 0.82
CA PHE A 80 3.84 9.21 1.30
C PHE A 80 3.72 9.25 2.82
N THR A 81 3.48 8.09 3.45
CA THR A 81 3.45 7.98 4.92
C THR A 81 4.79 8.39 5.52
N GLN A 82 5.91 7.93 4.96
CA GLN A 82 7.23 8.30 5.46
C GLN A 82 7.48 9.81 5.37
N VAL A 83 7.15 10.43 4.23
CA VAL A 83 7.31 11.88 4.07
C VAL A 83 6.44 12.66 5.06
N ASP A 84 5.19 12.24 5.29
CA ASP A 84 4.29 12.88 6.25
C ASP A 84 4.81 12.77 7.69
N GLU A 85 5.31 11.59 8.09
CA GLU A 85 5.92 11.38 9.40
C GLU A 85 7.18 12.21 9.61
N GLU A 86 8.06 12.30 8.61
CA GLU A 86 9.28 13.09 8.67
C GLU A 86 8.97 14.60 8.79
N LEU A 87 7.99 15.08 8.03
CA LEU A 87 7.54 16.47 8.11
C LEU A 87 6.90 16.78 9.47
N GLY A 88 6.05 15.87 9.97
CA GLY A 88 5.43 15.99 11.29
C GLY A 88 6.48 16.09 12.41
N LYS A 89 7.51 15.24 12.37
CA LYS A 89 8.63 15.28 13.33
C LYS A 89 9.37 16.61 13.26
N ALA A 90 9.76 17.05 12.07
CA ALA A 90 10.47 18.31 11.88
C ALA A 90 9.67 19.53 12.40
N LEU A 91 8.34 19.52 12.24
CA LEU A 91 7.47 20.57 12.77
C LEU A 91 7.39 20.55 14.30
N VAL A 92 7.34 19.37 14.91
CA VAL A 92 7.36 19.22 16.38
C VAL A 92 8.69 19.70 16.95
N GLU A 93 9.81 19.27 16.37
CA GLU A 93 11.15 19.69 16.77
C GLU A 93 11.32 21.22 16.66
N ALA A 94 10.92 21.82 15.54
CA ALA A 94 10.96 23.28 15.37
C ALA A 94 10.08 24.03 16.39
N ALA A 95 8.95 23.43 16.81
CA ALA A 95 8.10 24.02 17.85
C ALA A 95 8.69 23.89 19.26
N GLU A 96 9.51 22.87 19.52
CA GLU A 96 10.23 22.70 20.78
C GLU A 96 11.42 23.66 20.91
N ASP A 97 12.22 23.82 19.85
CA ASP A 97 13.34 24.78 19.80
C ASP A 97 12.88 26.24 20.06
N ASN A 98 11.69 26.59 19.57
CA ASN A 98 11.10 27.92 19.77
C ASN A 98 10.64 28.16 21.22
N LYS A 99 10.27 27.09 21.96
CA LYS A 99 9.88 27.20 23.38
C LYS A 99 11.09 27.41 24.29
N ASP A 100 12.24 26.82 23.97
CA ASP A 100 13.49 27.02 24.72
C ASP A 100 14.07 28.43 24.51
N SER A 101 13.82 29.02 23.34
CA SER A 101 14.25 30.39 23.01
C SER A 101 13.40 31.50 23.67
N GLY A 102 12.28 31.16 24.32
CA GLY A 102 11.22 32.11 24.71
C GLY A 102 11.24 32.69 26.12
N ILE A 103 11.80 32.04 27.15
CA ILE A 103 11.77 32.56 28.53
C ILE A 103 13.06 32.19 29.28
N GLY A 104 14.05 33.08 29.25
CA GLY A 104 15.17 33.07 30.19
C GLY A 104 14.94 34.08 31.32
N PRO A 105 14.97 33.70 32.61
CA PRO A 105 14.78 34.63 33.71
C PRO A 105 16.00 35.55 33.83
N GLY A 106 15.84 36.82 33.44
CA GLY A 106 16.85 37.86 33.62
C GLY A 106 17.02 38.23 35.09
N ALA A 107 17.69 37.37 35.86
CA ALA A 107 18.13 37.66 37.21
C ALA A 107 19.52 38.33 37.20
N GLY A 108 19.54 39.60 37.59
CA GLY A 108 20.65 40.19 38.35
C GLY A 108 21.73 40.94 37.59
N SER A 109 21.73 42.28 37.71
CA SER A 109 22.94 43.00 38.14
C SER A 109 22.63 44.31 38.87
N PRO A 110 23.52 44.74 39.79
CA PRO A 110 23.19 45.64 40.89
C PRO A 110 23.67 47.07 40.67
N GLY A 111 22.92 48.02 41.23
CA GLY A 111 23.43 49.36 41.58
C GLY A 111 23.27 50.44 40.52
N HIS A 112 22.43 51.43 40.80
CA HIS A 112 22.82 52.83 41.03
C HIS A 112 21.53 53.66 41.23
N ARG A 113 21.21 54.01 42.49
CA ARG A 113 20.23 55.08 42.77
C ARG A 113 20.99 56.40 42.83
N VAL A 114 20.72 57.27 41.87
CA VAL A 114 21.12 58.68 41.90
C VAL A 114 19.84 59.47 42.06
N VAL A 115 19.81 60.21 43.19
CA VAL A 115 18.92 61.30 43.65
C VAL A 115 17.48 61.30 43.18
#